data_AF-A0A851F0M4-F1
#
_entry.id   AF-A0A851F0M4-F1
#
_cell.length_a   1.000
_cell.length_b   1.000
_cell.length_c   1.000
_cell.angle_alpha   90.00
_cell.angle_beta   90.00
_cell.angle_gamma   90.00
#
_symmetry.space_group_name_H-M   'P 1'
#
loop_
_entity.id
_entity.type
_entity.pdbx_description
1 polymer ?
#
loop_
_entity_poly.entity_id
_entity_poly.type
_entity_poly.pdbx_seq_one_letter_code
_entity_poly.pdbx_strand_id
1 'polypeptide(L)'
;MKKLKLKELESCLQQVDTFESPKLLLEQYPTRPHIAACMLYTIHNTFDDIENKTIADLGCGCGMLSIGSAMLGAGFCVGFDIDAEALEIFNSNIEDFEIMNVNMVQCDICSLSGSMSDAFDTVIMNPPFGTKHNKGIDMIFLKTALQMAKTAVYSLHKTSTRQHIQKKADEWEVKMEVLAELRFDLPASYKFHKKKSVDVEVDFIRFSAKKLLN
;
A
#
# COMPACT_ATOMS: atom_id res chain seq x y z
N MET A 1 6.42 1.42 23.68
CA MET A 1 5.00 1.83 23.71
C MET A 1 4.12 0.62 24.03
N LYS A 2 2.87 0.81 24.45
CA LYS A 2 1.93 -0.32 24.64
C LYS A 2 1.64 -0.92 23.27
N LYS A 3 1.80 -2.23 23.12
CA LYS A 3 1.57 -2.95 21.85
C LYS A 3 0.08 -2.89 21.48
N LEU A 4 -0.24 -2.20 20.39
CA LEU A 4 -1.59 -2.11 19.84
C LEU A 4 -2.05 -3.49 19.36
N LYS A 5 -3.29 -3.90 19.67
CA LYS A 5 -3.84 -5.17 19.18
C LYS A 5 -4.44 -5.00 17.79
N LEU A 6 -4.52 -6.10 17.02
CA LEU A 6 -5.10 -6.10 15.67
C LEU A 6 -6.50 -5.46 15.60
N LYS A 7 -7.40 -5.82 16.54
CA LYS A 7 -8.76 -5.26 16.58
C LYS A 7 -8.80 -3.78 16.95
N GLU A 8 -7.85 -3.32 17.75
CA GLU A 8 -7.74 -1.90 18.12
C GLU A 8 -7.28 -1.10 16.91
N LEU A 9 -6.25 -1.58 16.20
CA LEU A 9 -5.81 -1.00 14.93
C LEU A 9 -6.94 -0.93 13.90
N GLU A 10 -7.65 -2.03 13.68
CA GLU A 10 -8.79 -2.06 12.75
C GLU A 10 -9.87 -1.04 13.14
N SER A 11 -10.20 -0.93 14.43
CA SER A 11 -11.18 0.03 14.92
C SER A 11 -10.75 1.48 14.74
N CYS A 12 -9.46 1.78 14.84
CA CYS A 12 -8.93 3.11 14.55
C CYS A 12 -9.02 3.39 13.04
N LEU A 13 -8.60 2.43 12.21
CA LEU A 13 -8.62 2.58 10.74
C LEU A 13 -10.02 2.73 10.16
N GLN A 14 -11.08 2.31 10.86
CA GLN A 14 -12.47 2.56 10.47
C GLN A 14 -12.87 4.04 10.51
N GLN A 15 -12.12 4.88 11.21
CA GLN A 15 -12.37 6.32 11.31
C GLN A 15 -11.61 7.14 10.26
N VAL A 16 -10.79 6.49 9.41
CA VAL A 16 -10.09 7.16 8.32
C VAL A 16 -11.09 7.52 7.24
N ASP A 17 -11.25 8.82 6.98
CA ASP A 17 -12.08 9.31 5.88
C ASP A 17 -11.49 8.91 4.53
N THR A 18 -12.37 8.68 3.56
CA THR A 18 -11.99 8.15 2.24
C THR A 18 -12.57 9.02 1.13
N PHE A 19 -12.22 8.71 -0.13
CA PHE A 19 -12.57 9.50 -1.31
C PHE A 19 -14.02 9.98 -1.33
N GLU A 20 -14.22 11.30 -1.36
CA GLU A 20 -15.55 11.90 -1.56
C GLU A 20 -16.06 11.67 -2.98
N SER A 21 -15.18 11.80 -3.97
CA SER A 21 -15.48 11.68 -5.41
C SER A 21 -14.43 10.81 -6.12
N PRO A 22 -14.48 9.47 -5.99
CA PRO A 22 -13.43 8.58 -6.49
C PRO A 22 -13.28 8.60 -8.02
N LYS A 23 -12.05 8.84 -8.48
CA LYS A 23 -11.65 8.91 -9.90
C LYS A 23 -11.42 7.51 -10.46
N LEU A 24 -12.33 7.07 -11.32
CA LEU A 24 -12.29 5.73 -11.94
C LEU A 24 -11.00 5.44 -12.71
N LEU A 25 -10.47 6.44 -13.43
CA LEU A 25 -9.26 6.28 -14.23
C LEU A 25 -7.99 6.10 -13.40
N LEU A 26 -8.04 6.45 -12.11
CA LEU A 26 -6.96 6.24 -11.15
C LEU A 26 -7.20 5.00 -10.28
N GLU A 27 -8.29 4.26 -10.52
CA GLU A 27 -8.67 3.09 -9.73
C GLU A 27 -8.77 3.40 -8.22
N GLN A 28 -9.33 4.55 -7.85
CA GLN A 28 -9.47 4.98 -6.46
C GLN A 28 -10.51 4.15 -5.69
N TYR A 29 -10.03 3.09 -5.05
CA TYR A 29 -10.74 2.32 -4.02
C TYR A 29 -9.92 2.33 -2.73
N PRO A 30 -10.50 2.68 -1.58
CA PRO A 30 -9.75 2.66 -0.33
C PRO A 30 -9.47 1.21 0.09
N THR A 31 -8.27 0.97 0.61
CA THR A 31 -7.98 -0.28 1.31
C THR A 31 -8.92 -0.40 2.50
N ARG A 32 -9.65 -1.51 2.62
CA ARG A 32 -10.61 -1.68 3.73
C ARG A 32 -9.87 -1.74 5.08
N PRO A 33 -10.41 -1.17 6.17
CA PRO A 33 -9.76 -1.17 7.49
C PRO A 33 -9.32 -2.55 7.96
N HIS A 34 -10.15 -3.58 7.78
CA HIS A 34 -9.81 -4.96 8.12
C HIS A 34 -8.57 -5.48 7.37
N ILE A 35 -8.51 -5.21 6.06
CA ILE A 35 -7.40 -5.64 5.21
C ILE A 35 -6.13 -4.88 5.58
N ALA A 36 -6.22 -3.55 5.71
CA ALA A 36 -5.12 -2.71 6.14
C ALA A 36 -4.58 -3.15 7.50
N ALA A 37 -5.46 -3.39 8.49
CA ALA A 37 -5.07 -3.86 9.81
C ALA A 37 -4.37 -5.22 9.74
N CYS A 38 -4.93 -6.22 9.05
CA CYS A 38 -4.30 -7.53 8.91
C CYS A 38 -2.93 -7.45 8.21
N MET A 39 -2.85 -6.66 7.13
CA MET A 39 -1.61 -6.44 6.38
C MET A 39 -0.55 -5.82 7.28
N LEU A 40 -0.81 -4.63 7.84
CA LEU A 40 0.13 -3.88 8.67
C LEU A 40 0.51 -4.62 9.94
N TYR A 41 -0.44 -5.31 10.59
CA TYR A 41 -0.17 -6.10 11.77
C TYR A 41 0.76 -7.28 11.47
N THR A 42 0.63 -7.90 10.30
CA THR A 42 1.54 -8.96 9.84
C THR A 42 2.94 -8.41 9.58
N ILE A 43 3.05 -7.27 8.87
CA ILE A 43 4.32 -6.59 8.59
C ILE A 43 5.05 -6.27 9.90
N HIS A 44 4.34 -5.69 10.87
CA HIS A 44 4.91 -5.31 12.16
C HIS A 44 5.28 -6.52 13.03
N ASN A 45 4.37 -7.48 13.23
CA ASN A 45 4.59 -8.55 14.20
C ASN A 45 5.43 -9.73 13.71
N THR A 46 5.37 -10.03 12.42
CA THR A 46 6.05 -11.20 11.84
C THR A 46 7.43 -10.83 11.30
N PHE A 47 7.57 -9.63 10.74
CA PHE A 47 8.78 -9.23 10.03
C PHE A 47 9.53 -8.04 10.67
N ASP A 48 8.93 -7.34 11.64
CA ASP A 48 9.52 -6.16 12.28
C ASP A 48 9.91 -5.05 11.27
N ASP A 49 9.15 -4.95 10.18
CA ASP A 49 9.41 -4.05 9.06
C ASP A 49 8.65 -2.71 9.17
N ILE A 50 8.09 -2.38 10.36
CA ILE A 50 7.40 -1.10 10.63
C ILE A 50 8.03 -0.30 11.79
N GLU A 51 8.23 -0.91 12.97
CA GLU A 51 8.60 -0.13 14.17
C GLU A 51 9.97 0.55 13.99
N ASN A 52 10.02 1.86 14.24
CA ASN A 52 11.20 2.71 14.03
C ASN A 52 11.78 2.68 12.60
N LYS A 53 11.00 2.25 11.60
CA LYS A 53 11.40 2.23 10.19
C LYS A 53 10.95 3.48 9.44
N THR A 54 11.66 3.79 8.36
CA THR A 54 11.20 4.73 7.33
C THR A 54 10.33 4.00 6.32
N ILE A 55 9.09 4.46 6.16
CA ILE A 55 8.06 3.81 5.34
C ILE A 55 7.70 4.70 4.15
N ALA A 56 7.60 4.13 2.95
CA ALA A 56 6.93 4.77 1.83
C ALA A 56 5.63 4.05 1.49
N ASP A 57 4.57 4.82 1.25
CA ASP A 57 3.24 4.32 0.84
C ASP A 57 2.95 4.81 -0.59
N LEU A 58 3.04 3.91 -1.58
CA LEU A 58 2.88 4.27 -2.99
C LEU A 58 1.42 4.14 -3.45
N GLY A 59 0.85 5.24 -3.93
CA GLY A 59 -0.59 5.34 -4.18
C GLY A 59 -1.34 5.40 -2.86
N CYS A 60 -0.90 6.27 -1.94
CA CYS A 60 -1.39 6.29 -0.56
C CYS A 60 -2.87 6.66 -0.44
N GLY A 61 -3.46 7.29 -1.47
CA GLY A 61 -4.83 7.79 -1.46
C GLY A 61 -5.07 8.67 -0.23
N CYS A 62 -6.14 8.35 0.51
CA CYS A 62 -6.52 9.06 1.74
C CYS A 62 -5.70 8.65 2.99
N GLY A 63 -4.63 7.84 2.84
CA GLY A 63 -3.67 7.58 3.91
C GLY A 63 -3.90 6.34 4.77
N MET A 64 -4.82 5.45 4.41
CA MET A 64 -5.19 4.28 5.22
C MET A 64 -3.99 3.45 5.69
N LEU A 65 -3.03 3.16 4.81
CA LEU A 65 -1.84 2.36 5.14
C LEU A 65 -0.78 3.18 5.88
N SER A 66 -0.59 4.43 5.49
CA SER A 66 0.31 5.38 6.15
C SER A 66 -0.07 5.64 7.62
N ILE A 67 -1.34 5.94 7.89
CA ILE A 67 -1.89 6.19 9.23
C ILE A 67 -1.69 4.96 10.12
N GLY A 68 -2.07 3.77 9.61
CA GLY A 68 -1.89 2.53 10.36
C GLY A 68 -0.41 2.20 10.64
N SER A 69 0.49 2.54 9.71
CA SER A 69 1.94 2.38 9.91
C SER A 69 2.46 3.30 11.02
N ALA A 70 2.02 4.55 11.03
CA ALA A 70 2.36 5.51 12.10
C ALA A 70 1.83 5.04 13.47
N MET A 71 0.59 4.56 13.55
CA MET A 71 0.00 4.00 14.78
C MET A 71 0.77 2.78 15.32
N LEU A 72 1.41 2.01 14.44
CA LEU A 72 2.25 0.86 14.79
C LEU A 72 3.71 1.24 15.11
N GLY A 73 4.01 2.54 15.17
CA GLY A 73 5.31 3.04 15.60
C GLY A 73 6.33 3.17 14.47
N ALA A 74 5.91 3.37 13.22
CA ALA A 74 6.83 3.83 12.17
C ALA A 74 7.63 5.04 12.65
N GLY A 75 8.93 5.08 12.33
CA GLY A 75 9.76 6.24 12.69
C GLY A 75 9.35 7.47 11.88
N PHE A 76 9.14 7.27 10.58
CA PHE A 76 8.63 8.28 9.65
C PHE A 76 7.97 7.60 8.47
N CYS A 77 6.85 8.15 7.98
CA CYS A 77 6.15 7.63 6.81
C CYS A 77 5.93 8.72 5.76
N VAL A 78 6.12 8.40 4.48
CA VAL A 78 5.84 9.30 3.37
C VAL A 78 4.83 8.64 2.42
N GLY A 79 3.67 9.27 2.27
CA GLY A 79 2.69 8.88 1.26
C GLY A 79 2.92 9.60 -0.06
N PHE A 80 2.81 8.84 -1.16
CA PHE A 80 2.95 9.35 -2.51
C PHE A 80 1.66 9.10 -3.28
N ASP A 81 1.06 10.14 -3.84
CA ASP A 81 -0.11 10.01 -4.71
C ASP A 81 -0.09 11.07 -5.82
N ILE A 82 -0.72 10.77 -6.95
CA ILE A 82 -0.83 11.71 -8.07
C ILE A 82 -1.97 12.71 -7.84
N ASP A 83 -2.98 12.33 -7.04
CA ASP A 83 -4.19 13.09 -6.86
C ASP A 83 -4.14 14.02 -5.64
N ALA A 84 -4.14 15.33 -5.88
CA ALA A 84 -4.16 16.35 -4.82
C ALA A 84 -5.40 16.23 -3.93
N GLU A 85 -6.58 15.93 -4.49
CA GLU A 85 -7.83 15.81 -3.70
C GLU A 85 -7.75 14.65 -2.71
N ALA A 86 -7.11 13.54 -3.08
CA ALA A 86 -6.89 12.43 -2.16
C ALA A 86 -5.91 12.81 -1.03
N LEU A 87 -4.87 13.57 -1.36
CA LEU A 87 -3.89 14.06 -0.39
C LEU A 87 -4.46 15.13 0.55
N GLU A 88 -5.43 15.93 0.11
CA GLU A 88 -6.15 16.86 0.99
C GLU A 88 -6.94 16.11 2.07
N ILE A 89 -7.67 15.05 1.68
CA ILE A 89 -8.36 14.17 2.65
C ILE A 89 -7.35 13.48 3.58
N PHE A 90 -6.23 13.01 3.04
CA PHE A 90 -5.17 12.42 3.85
C PHE A 90 -4.60 13.43 4.87
N ASN A 91 -4.40 14.69 4.46
CA ASN A 91 -3.95 15.74 5.38
C ASN A 91 -4.93 15.97 6.53
N SER A 92 -6.24 16.05 6.23
CA SER A 92 -7.26 16.14 7.28
C SER A 92 -7.25 14.93 8.22
N ASN A 93 -7.12 13.72 7.67
CA ASN A 93 -7.01 12.51 8.49
C ASN A 93 -5.81 12.56 9.46
N ILE A 94 -4.60 12.93 9.01
CA ILE A 94 -3.45 12.97 9.93
C ILE A 94 -3.57 14.06 10.99
N GLU A 95 -4.26 15.15 10.70
CA GLU A 95 -4.60 16.19 11.69
C GLU A 95 -5.58 15.64 12.73
N ASP A 96 -6.66 14.98 12.31
CA ASP A 96 -7.68 14.41 13.20
C ASP A 96 -7.13 13.28 14.09
N PHE A 97 -6.18 12.48 13.58
CA PHE A 97 -5.48 11.46 14.36
C PHE A 97 -4.28 11.99 15.15
N GLU A 98 -3.96 13.28 15.06
CA GLU A 98 -2.81 13.93 15.71
C GLU A 98 -1.45 13.26 15.37
N ILE A 99 -1.29 12.82 14.12
CA ILE A 99 -0.09 12.10 13.65
C ILE A 99 0.92 13.09 13.08
N MET A 100 2.10 13.16 13.71
CA MET A 100 3.13 14.17 13.41
C MET A 100 4.30 13.66 12.56
N ASN A 101 4.40 12.35 12.36
CA ASN A 101 5.53 11.68 11.69
C ASN A 101 5.16 11.13 10.31
N VAL A 102 4.18 11.76 9.65
CA VAL A 102 3.73 11.42 8.30
C VAL A 102 3.84 12.66 7.41
N ASN A 103 4.44 12.50 6.23
CA ASN A 103 4.47 13.51 5.19
C ASN A 103 3.81 12.98 3.91
N MET A 104 3.47 13.90 3.01
CA MET A 104 2.88 13.59 1.71
C MET A 104 3.68 14.25 0.59
N VAL A 105 3.74 13.58 -0.55
CA VAL A 105 4.31 14.10 -1.79
C VAL A 105 3.34 13.85 -2.91
N GLN A 106 2.89 14.93 -3.56
CA GLN A 106 2.14 14.80 -4.81
C GLN A 106 3.11 14.47 -5.94
N CYS A 107 3.00 13.27 -6.53
CA CYS A 107 3.81 12.89 -7.67
C CYS A 107 3.18 11.77 -8.51
N ASP A 108 3.62 11.67 -9.76
CA ASP A 108 3.38 10.49 -10.56
C ASP A 108 4.48 9.45 -10.30
N ILE A 109 4.10 8.33 -9.65
CA ILE A 109 5.00 7.19 -9.38
C ILE A 109 5.62 6.63 -10.66
N CYS A 110 4.92 6.72 -11.79
CA CYS A 110 5.41 6.23 -13.07
C CYS A 110 6.55 7.10 -13.64
N SER A 111 6.66 8.35 -13.17
CA SER A 111 7.66 9.32 -13.57
C SER A 111 8.78 9.50 -12.53
N LEU A 112 8.74 8.73 -11.43
CA LEU A 112 9.67 8.84 -10.32
C LEU A 112 11.03 8.19 -10.68
N SER A 113 11.93 8.96 -11.30
CA SER A 113 13.20 8.45 -11.80
C SER A 113 14.30 8.45 -10.72
N GLY A 114 14.68 7.29 -10.18
CA GLY A 114 15.96 6.97 -9.53
C GLY A 114 16.45 7.83 -8.34
N SER A 115 15.80 8.94 -8.03
CA SER A 115 16.22 9.96 -7.05
C SER A 115 16.01 9.51 -5.61
N MET A 116 15.20 8.47 -5.40
CA MET A 116 14.88 7.89 -4.09
C MET A 116 15.32 6.43 -3.96
N SER A 117 16.40 6.04 -4.64
CA SER A 117 16.96 4.68 -4.50
C SER A 117 17.37 4.42 -3.05
N ASP A 118 16.96 3.27 -2.50
CA ASP A 118 17.29 2.84 -1.13
C ASP A 118 16.96 3.91 -0.07
N ALA A 119 15.95 4.75 -0.30
CA ALA A 119 15.60 5.85 0.60
C ALA A 119 14.78 5.39 1.81
N PHE A 120 14.00 4.31 1.66
CA PHE A 120 13.07 3.83 2.67
C PHE A 120 13.44 2.42 3.11
N ASP A 121 13.27 2.10 4.39
CA ASP A 121 13.53 0.74 4.88
C ASP A 121 12.49 -0.24 4.33
N THR A 122 11.22 0.20 4.30
CA THR A 122 10.08 -0.58 3.84
C THR A 122 9.19 0.24 2.92
N VAL A 123 8.73 -0.36 1.83
CA VAL A 123 7.67 0.22 0.97
C VAL A 123 6.42 -0.62 1.10
N ILE A 124 5.26 0.02 1.28
CA ILE A 124 3.95 -0.61 1.34
C ILE A 124 3.06 -0.02 0.24
N MET A 125 2.14 -0.80 -0.32
CA MET A 125 1.20 -0.29 -1.32
C MET A 125 -0.01 -1.20 -1.53
N ASN A 126 -1.12 -0.59 -1.91
CA ASN A 126 -2.24 -1.24 -2.59
C ASN A 126 -2.39 -0.56 -3.96
N PRO A 127 -1.56 -0.94 -4.95
CA PRO A 127 -1.46 -0.20 -6.20
C PRO A 127 -2.73 -0.35 -7.06
N PRO A 128 -2.95 0.55 -8.03
CA PRO A 128 -3.95 0.33 -9.07
C PRO A 128 -3.66 -0.99 -9.81
N PHE A 129 -4.66 -1.87 -9.94
CA PHE A 129 -4.45 -3.20 -10.55
C PHE A 129 -4.35 -3.20 -12.07
N GLY A 130 -4.34 -2.03 -12.73
CA GLY A 130 -4.19 -1.90 -14.16
C GLY A 130 -5.38 -2.41 -14.95
N THR A 131 -6.59 -2.13 -14.49
CA THR A 131 -7.80 -2.51 -15.25
C THR A 131 -8.00 -1.62 -16.48
N LYS A 132 -8.31 -2.24 -17.62
CA LYS A 132 -8.61 -1.56 -18.90
C LYS A 132 -7.48 -0.68 -19.44
N HIS A 133 -7.44 0.59 -19.04
CA HIS A 133 -6.64 1.65 -19.66
C HIS A 133 -5.21 1.75 -19.10
N ASN A 134 -4.96 1.20 -17.90
CA ASN A 134 -3.67 1.31 -17.21
C ASN A 134 -2.94 -0.03 -17.11
N LYS A 135 -3.03 -0.87 -18.15
CA LYS A 135 -2.48 -2.23 -18.10
C LYS A 135 -0.99 -2.22 -17.76
N GLY A 136 -0.63 -2.89 -16.65
CA GLY A 136 0.75 -3.02 -16.18
C GLY A 136 1.25 -1.92 -15.24
N ILE A 137 0.39 -0.98 -14.83
CA ILE A 137 0.74 0.07 -13.86
C ILE A 137 1.18 -0.52 -12.51
N ASP A 138 0.56 -1.63 -12.07
CA ASP A 138 0.92 -2.36 -10.86
C ASP A 138 2.38 -2.85 -10.90
N MET A 139 2.86 -3.27 -12.07
CA MET A 139 4.24 -3.68 -12.27
C MET A 139 5.23 -2.50 -12.30
N ILE A 140 4.78 -1.32 -12.75
CA ILE A 140 5.58 -0.09 -12.68
C ILE A 140 5.75 0.32 -11.22
N PHE A 141 4.64 0.37 -10.46
CA PHE A 141 4.65 0.61 -9.01
C PHE A 141 5.57 -0.38 -8.28
N LEU A 142 5.44 -1.68 -8.58
CA LEU A 142 6.28 -2.70 -7.97
C LEU A 142 7.76 -2.48 -8.26
N LYS A 143 8.13 -2.14 -9.51
CA LYS A 143 9.52 -1.87 -9.86
C LYS A 143 10.04 -0.63 -9.13
N THR A 144 9.26 0.45 -9.05
CA THR A 144 9.62 1.67 -8.31
C THR A 144 9.78 1.39 -6.82
N ALA A 145 8.86 0.63 -6.22
CA ALA A 145 8.93 0.22 -4.82
C ALA A 145 10.20 -0.58 -4.52
N LEU A 146 10.56 -1.52 -5.40
CA LEU A 146 11.78 -2.33 -5.24
C LEU A 146 13.06 -1.48 -5.33
N GLN A 147 13.04 -0.37 -6.07
CA GLN A 147 14.16 0.57 -6.11
C GLN A 147 14.23 1.45 -4.86
N MET A 148 13.09 1.79 -4.27
CA MET A 148 13.02 2.67 -3.10
C MET A 148 13.30 1.94 -1.77
N ALA A 149 12.99 0.64 -1.71
CA ALA A 149 13.08 -0.17 -0.49
C ALA A 149 14.47 -0.77 -0.27
N LYS A 150 15.06 -0.51 0.91
CA LYS A 150 16.29 -1.18 1.36
C LYS A 150 16.07 -2.63 1.75
N THR A 151 14.92 -2.92 2.38
CA THR A 151 14.68 -4.21 3.05
C THR A 151 13.55 -4.99 2.40
N ALA A 152 12.36 -4.40 2.33
CA ALA A 152 11.16 -5.12 1.91
C ALA A 152 10.14 -4.23 1.20
N VAL A 153 9.41 -4.84 0.26
CA VAL A 153 8.21 -4.28 -0.36
C VAL A 153 7.03 -5.16 -0.01
N TYR A 154 5.91 -4.55 0.38
CA TYR A 154 4.66 -5.22 0.69
C TYR A 154 3.58 -4.69 -0.25
N SER A 155 2.96 -5.59 -1.02
CA SER A 155 2.04 -5.19 -2.08
C SER A 155 0.84 -6.11 -2.16
N LEU A 156 -0.28 -5.56 -2.60
CA LEU A 156 -1.47 -6.32 -3.00
C LEU A 156 -1.49 -6.43 -4.53
N HIS A 157 -1.66 -7.64 -5.05
CA HIS A 157 -1.82 -7.89 -6.49
C HIS A 157 -2.89 -8.94 -6.76
N LYS A 158 -3.56 -8.89 -7.91
CA LYS A 158 -4.56 -9.90 -8.28
C LYS A 158 -3.96 -11.31 -8.27
N THR A 159 -4.67 -12.25 -7.64
CA THR A 159 -4.25 -13.66 -7.60
C THR A 159 -4.09 -14.23 -9.02
N SER A 160 -4.92 -13.78 -9.97
CA SER A 160 -4.82 -14.17 -11.38
C SER A 160 -3.50 -13.77 -12.06
N THR A 161 -2.76 -12.79 -11.52
CA THR A 161 -1.46 -12.33 -12.07
C THR A 161 -0.26 -12.88 -11.31
N ARG A 162 -0.45 -13.72 -10.26
CA ARG A 162 0.62 -14.30 -9.44
C ARG A 162 1.77 -14.88 -10.24
N GLN A 163 1.48 -15.72 -11.24
CA GLN A 163 2.53 -16.36 -12.06
C GLN A 163 3.36 -15.34 -12.86
N HIS A 164 2.72 -14.27 -13.34
CA HIS A 164 3.43 -13.20 -14.04
C HIS A 164 4.36 -12.44 -13.09
N ILE A 165 3.88 -12.13 -11.88
CA ILE A 165 4.64 -11.43 -10.85
C ILE A 165 5.81 -12.29 -10.37
N GLN A 166 5.60 -13.59 -10.14
CA GLN A 166 6.68 -14.51 -9.77
C GLN A 166 7.77 -14.55 -10.84
N LYS A 167 7.41 -14.67 -12.12
CA LYS A 167 8.38 -14.61 -13.22
C LYS A 167 9.17 -13.30 -13.22
N LYS A 168 8.51 -12.17 -12.94
CA LYS A 168 9.18 -10.86 -12.85
C LYS A 168 10.09 -10.74 -11.64
N ALA A 169 9.68 -11.26 -10.48
CA ALA A 169 10.52 -11.32 -9.29
C ALA A 169 11.78 -12.17 -9.55
N ASP A 170 11.65 -13.31 -10.24
CA ASP A 170 12.78 -14.15 -10.63
C ASP A 170 13.72 -13.43 -11.61
N GLU A 171 13.17 -12.73 -12.62
CA GLU A 171 13.94 -11.91 -13.57
C GLU A 171 14.67 -10.74 -12.88
N TRP A 172 14.11 -10.20 -11.81
CA TRP A 172 14.71 -9.13 -11.01
C TRP A 172 15.57 -9.66 -9.84
N GLU A 173 15.71 -10.97 -9.71
CA GLU A 173 16.46 -11.66 -8.65
C GLU A 173 15.98 -11.31 -7.22
N VAL A 174 14.70 -10.97 -7.07
CA VAL A 174 14.06 -10.62 -5.80
C VAL A 174 13.30 -11.83 -5.25
N LYS A 175 13.41 -12.08 -3.94
CA LYS A 175 12.60 -13.11 -3.28
C LYS A 175 11.15 -12.63 -3.19
N MET A 176 10.22 -13.40 -3.70
CA MET A 176 8.77 -13.20 -3.57
C MET A 176 8.17 -14.24 -2.62
N GLU A 177 7.28 -13.82 -1.74
CA GLU A 177 6.55 -14.68 -0.81
C GLU A 177 5.09 -14.23 -0.70
N VAL A 178 4.14 -15.11 -1.06
CA VAL A 178 2.71 -14.87 -0.86
C VAL A 178 2.39 -15.15 0.60
N LEU A 179 2.07 -14.11 1.36
CA LEU A 179 1.79 -14.19 2.80
C LEU A 179 0.35 -14.58 3.10
N ALA A 180 -0.59 -14.12 2.26
CA ALA A 180 -2.01 -14.46 2.37
C ALA A 180 -2.72 -14.29 1.02
N GLU A 181 -3.80 -15.05 0.84
CA GLU A 181 -4.79 -14.83 -0.22
C GLU A 181 -6.01 -14.14 0.41
N LEU A 182 -6.36 -12.96 -0.11
CA LEU A 182 -7.42 -12.10 0.41
C LEU A 182 -8.55 -12.00 -0.61
N ARG A 183 -9.77 -11.80 -0.11
CA ARG A 183 -10.96 -11.57 -0.94
C ARG A 183 -11.54 -10.20 -0.63
N PHE A 184 -11.63 -9.36 -1.66
CA PHE A 184 -12.30 -8.07 -1.59
C PHE A 184 -13.73 -8.19 -2.07
N ASP A 185 -14.69 -7.67 -1.30
CA ASP A 185 -15.86 -7.07 -1.94
C ASP A 185 -15.46 -5.66 -2.37
N LEU A 186 -15.44 -5.33 -3.66
CA LEU A 186 -15.45 -3.92 -4.04
C LEU A 186 -16.89 -3.39 -3.88
N PRO A 187 -17.13 -2.35 -3.05
CA PRO A 187 -18.44 -1.71 -3.03
C PRO A 187 -18.79 -1.27 -4.46
N ALA A 188 -20.07 -1.25 -4.80
CA ALA A 188 -20.53 -0.59 -6.02
C ALA A 188 -20.34 0.94 -5.90
N SER A 189 -19.10 1.42 -6.00
CA SER A 189 -18.76 2.85 -5.85
C SER A 189 -19.25 3.70 -7.04
N TYR A 190 -19.70 3.05 -8.12
CA TYR A 190 -20.12 3.75 -9.34
C TYR A 190 -21.57 3.45 -9.73
N LYS A 191 -22.30 4.50 -10.11
CA LYS A 191 -23.73 4.51 -10.52
C LYS A 191 -24.11 3.53 -11.65
N PHE A 192 -23.15 2.90 -12.31
CA PHE A 192 -23.36 2.01 -13.46
C PHE A 192 -23.17 0.51 -13.17
N HIS A 193 -22.94 0.11 -11.91
CA HIS A 193 -22.80 -1.32 -11.55
C HIS A 193 -24.17 -2.02 -11.48
N LYS A 194 -24.35 -3.10 -12.26
CA LYS A 194 -25.52 -4.00 -12.18
C LYS A 194 -25.45 -5.01 -11.01
N LYS A 195 -24.28 -5.19 -10.38
CA LYS A 195 -24.05 -6.10 -9.23
C LYS A 195 -23.62 -5.29 -8.01
N LYS A 196 -24.10 -5.69 -6.81
CA LYS A 196 -23.87 -4.97 -5.54
C LYS A 196 -22.42 -4.98 -5.06
N SER A 197 -21.65 -6.01 -5.40
CA SER A 197 -20.21 -6.10 -5.19
C SER A 197 -19.57 -6.99 -6.26
N VAL A 198 -18.26 -6.86 -6.44
CA VAL A 198 -17.42 -7.80 -7.20
C VAL A 198 -16.38 -8.37 -6.24
N ASP A 199 -16.31 -9.70 -6.16
CA ASP A 199 -15.24 -10.40 -5.47
C ASP A 199 -13.93 -10.24 -6.27
N VAL A 200 -12.94 -9.58 -5.69
CA VAL A 200 -11.58 -9.53 -6.24
C VAL A 200 -10.66 -10.33 -5.34
N GLU A 201 -10.10 -11.40 -5.89
CA GLU A 201 -9.08 -12.21 -5.24
C GLU A 201 -7.71 -11.55 -5.43
N VAL A 202 -7.04 -11.25 -4.32
CA VAL A 202 -5.69 -10.70 -4.32
C VAL A 202 -4.77 -11.43 -3.39
N ASP A 203 -3.50 -11.39 -3.73
CA ASP A 203 -2.42 -11.88 -2.92
C ASP A 203 -1.81 -10.72 -2.15
N PHE A 204 -1.63 -10.91 -0.86
CA PHE A 204 -0.73 -10.10 -0.06
C PHE A 204 0.68 -10.68 -0.18
N ILE A 205 1.57 -9.94 -0.83
CA ILE A 205 2.89 -10.41 -1.23
C ILE A 205 3.96 -9.58 -0.52
N ARG A 206 4.98 -10.28 0.00
CA ARG A 206 6.23 -9.68 0.47
C ARG A 206 7.32 -9.94 -0.56
N PHE A 207 8.02 -8.89 -0.94
CA PHE A 207 9.25 -8.95 -1.72
C PHE A 207 10.42 -8.52 -0.84
N SER A 208 11.54 -9.20 -0.96
CA SER A 208 12.78 -8.79 -0.28
C SER A 208 13.97 -9.14 -1.13
N ALA A 209 15.02 -8.31 -1.10
CA ALA A 209 16.27 -8.65 -1.75
C ALA A 209 16.77 -10.02 -1.25
N LYS A 210 17.30 -10.85 -2.15
CA LYS A 210 18.26 -11.86 -1.72
C LYS A 210 19.40 -11.06 -1.09
N LYS A 211 19.61 -11.18 0.22
CA LYS A 211 20.89 -10.77 0.81
C LYS A 211 21.98 -11.40 -0.05
N LEU A 212 22.73 -10.59 -0.78
CA LEU A 212 24.03 -10.99 -1.26
C LEU A 212 24.81 -11.29 0.03
N LEU A 213 25.07 -12.58 0.24
CA LEU A 213 26.09 -13.04 1.16
C LEU A 213 27.38 -12.33 0.76
N ASN A 214 27.77 -11.34 1.55
CA ASN A 214 29.17 -10.98 1.74
C ASN A 214 29.45 -11.10 3.24
#